data_AF-A0A9K3LA52-F1
#
_entry.id   AF-A0A9K3LA52-F1
#
_cell.length_a   1.000
_cell.length_b   1.000
_cell.length_c   1.000
_cell.angle_alpha   90.00
_cell.angle_beta   90.00
_cell.angle_gamma   90.00
#
_symmetry.space_group_name_H-M   'P 1'
#
loop_
_entity.id
_entity.type
_entity.pdbx_description
1 polymer ?
#
loop_
_entity_poly.entity_id
_entity_poly.type
_entity_poly.pdbx_seq_one_letter_code
_entity_poly.pdbx_strand_id
1 'polypeptide(L)'
;MTTGSELQQFVLQDSKNLQDVVLPVLSGCATFGATLALSTAMQKFVGVSTATKVLPTLNGVASVCLASLASERAAIVAHQWQNNPSKLDLEQFKADVVATSQRVVNLTRRMSSKTLKQYQQIQQEFPLKRRNSINRSSTEAPVFTPKIPIHEVRVCLLGLLTFKLLGGRFWAISPSSYTHLGSFARWSIPCSDAYATANQRVMIEQMGRRWGCHTCGSRMLMGPVNKSLANKSFRFVGDHMPPKSVAEQMNRNWLRKLKILPKVHFRFYPQCVTCSNTQGSILSKATHQLKSQVGFAKIFKGVTLHGSGGGTMAHFHGWRFRINHLTGSAIAAATVVQASDRDIAKGNPKRLRKWQEIIENQIWKLLEMK
;
A
#
# COMPACT_ATOMS: atom_id res chain seq x y z
N MET A 1 -48.49 -19.81 9.67
CA MET A 1 -48.01 -19.85 11.07
C MET A 1 -46.79 -20.76 11.07
N THR A 2 -45.59 -20.17 11.05
CA THR A 2 -44.36 -20.94 11.28
C THR A 2 -44.41 -21.43 12.73
N THR A 3 -44.24 -22.73 12.93
CA THR A 3 -44.29 -23.32 14.28
C THR A 3 -43.08 -22.81 15.07
N GLY A 4 -43.20 -22.62 16.39
CA GLY A 4 -42.08 -22.13 17.22
C GLY A 4 -40.79 -22.95 17.07
N SER A 5 -40.92 -24.22 16.68
CA SER A 5 -39.80 -25.11 16.35
C SER A 5 -39.03 -24.72 15.09
N GLU A 6 -39.67 -24.17 14.05
CA GLU A 6 -38.99 -23.71 12.83
C GLU A 6 -38.15 -22.46 13.08
N LEU A 7 -38.65 -21.53 13.90
CA LEU A 7 -37.91 -20.31 14.27
C LEU A 7 -36.68 -20.65 15.11
N GLN A 8 -36.80 -21.62 16.02
CA GLN A 8 -35.71 -22.07 16.86
C GLN A 8 -34.63 -22.83 16.06
N GLN A 9 -35.05 -23.66 15.09
CA GLN A 9 -34.10 -24.29 14.15
C GLN A 9 -33.38 -23.26 13.27
N PHE A 10 -34.09 -22.23 12.78
CA PHE A 10 -33.48 -21.16 11.99
C PHE A 10 -32.42 -20.38 12.79
N VAL A 11 -32.73 -19.96 14.03
CA VAL A 11 -31.78 -19.23 14.90
C VAL A 11 -30.57 -20.10 15.26
N LEU A 12 -30.79 -21.39 15.57
CA LEU A 12 -29.69 -22.30 15.87
C LEU A 12 -28.81 -22.55 14.63
N GLN A 13 -29.40 -22.68 13.45
CA GLN A 13 -28.67 -22.85 12.20
C GLN A 13 -27.85 -21.60 11.85
N ASP A 14 -28.42 -20.40 12.01
CA ASP A 14 -27.70 -19.13 11.81
C ASP A 14 -26.54 -18.95 12.82
N SER A 15 -26.72 -19.38 14.07
CA SER A 15 -25.66 -19.28 15.08
C SER A 15 -24.45 -20.17 14.78
N LYS A 16 -24.68 -21.41 14.31
CA LYS A 16 -23.62 -22.33 13.88
C LYS A 16 -22.92 -21.80 12.63
N ASN A 17 -23.68 -21.31 11.66
CA ASN A 17 -23.16 -20.69 10.45
C ASN A 17 -22.24 -19.49 10.76
N LEU A 18 -22.53 -18.71 11.80
CA LEU A 18 -21.69 -17.58 12.17
C LEU A 18 -20.35 -18.04 12.76
N GLN A 19 -20.37 -19.02 13.66
CA GLN A 19 -19.13 -19.54 14.27
C GLN A 19 -18.18 -20.12 13.23
N ASP A 20 -18.71 -20.82 12.21
CA ASP A 20 -17.94 -21.44 11.11
C ASP A 20 -17.24 -20.43 10.19
N VAL A 21 -17.62 -19.16 10.28
CA VAL A 21 -17.11 -18.07 9.44
C VAL A 21 -16.17 -17.15 10.22
N VAL A 22 -16.38 -16.95 11.52
CA VAL A 22 -15.62 -15.98 12.32
C VAL A 22 -14.12 -16.28 12.27
N LEU A 23 -13.71 -17.52 12.53
CA LEU A 23 -12.29 -17.87 12.58
C LEU A 23 -11.59 -17.72 11.21
N PRO A 24 -12.14 -18.23 10.09
CA PRO A 24 -11.59 -17.96 8.75
C PRO A 24 -11.49 -16.48 8.38
N VAL A 25 -12.48 -15.67 8.76
CA VAL A 25 -12.49 -14.23 8.45
C VAL A 25 -11.45 -13.46 9.26
N LEU A 26 -11.28 -13.83 10.54
CA LEU A 26 -10.23 -13.27 11.39
C LEU A 26 -8.84 -13.71 10.94
N SER A 27 -8.66 -14.97 10.56
CA SER A 27 -7.37 -15.48 10.04
C SER A 27 -6.99 -14.78 8.73
N GLY A 28 -7.95 -14.58 7.82
CA GLY A 28 -7.75 -13.79 6.61
C GLY A 28 -7.30 -12.36 6.90
N CYS A 29 -7.95 -11.67 7.85
CA CYS A 29 -7.56 -10.31 8.24
C CYS A 29 -6.13 -10.24 8.80
N ALA A 30 -5.82 -11.15 9.73
CA ALA A 30 -4.54 -11.19 10.40
C ALA A 30 -3.41 -11.49 9.41
N THR A 31 -3.60 -12.50 8.55
CA THR A 31 -2.62 -12.86 7.51
C THR A 31 -2.44 -11.71 6.51
N PHE A 32 -3.50 -11.04 6.07
CA PHE A 32 -3.38 -9.87 5.17
C PHE A 32 -2.52 -8.77 5.80
N GLY A 33 -2.80 -8.43 7.07
CA GLY A 33 -2.04 -7.45 7.84
C GLY A 33 -0.57 -7.83 7.98
N ALA A 34 -0.29 -9.07 8.38
CA ALA A 34 1.07 -9.58 8.54
C ALA A 34 1.85 -9.57 7.22
N THR A 35 1.24 -10.00 6.11
CA THR A 35 1.88 -9.98 4.78
C THR A 35 2.23 -8.56 4.34
N LEU A 36 1.34 -7.58 4.54
CA LEU A 36 1.65 -6.17 4.24
C LEU A 36 2.72 -5.59 5.16
N ALA A 37 2.72 -5.96 6.45
CA ALA A 37 3.75 -5.54 7.39
C ALA A 37 5.13 -6.07 6.98
N LEU A 38 5.22 -7.35 6.63
CA LEU A 38 6.44 -7.98 6.13
C LEU A 38 6.92 -7.33 4.83
N SER A 39 6.01 -7.09 3.88
CA SER A 39 6.36 -6.37 2.64
C SER A 39 6.90 -4.97 2.93
N THR A 40 6.29 -4.24 3.87
CA THR A 40 6.78 -2.91 4.28
C THR A 40 8.20 -3.00 4.85
N ALA A 41 8.49 -4.04 5.65
CA ALA A 41 9.81 -4.25 6.23
C ALA A 41 10.83 -4.57 5.12
N MET A 42 10.51 -5.50 4.22
CA MET A 42 11.36 -5.84 3.07
C MET A 42 11.67 -4.62 2.21
N GLN A 43 10.66 -3.81 1.90
CA GLN A 43 10.83 -2.56 1.16
C GLN A 43 11.80 -1.61 1.87
N LYS A 44 11.71 -1.49 3.20
CA LYS A 44 12.66 -0.70 3.99
C LYS A 44 14.09 -1.22 3.85
N PHE A 45 14.29 -2.54 3.95
CA PHE A 45 15.61 -3.17 3.82
C PHE A 45 16.22 -2.92 2.43
N VAL A 46 15.43 -2.98 1.36
CA VAL A 46 15.92 -2.70 -0.01
C VAL A 46 15.96 -1.20 -0.36
N GLY A 47 15.73 -0.31 0.61
CA GLY A 47 15.80 1.14 0.39
C GLY A 47 14.58 1.74 -0.33
N VAL A 48 13.48 1.00 -0.48
CA VAL A 48 12.23 1.50 -1.06
C VAL A 48 11.39 2.18 0.02
N SER A 49 10.93 3.39 -0.27
CA SER A 49 10.06 4.19 0.61
C SER A 49 9.11 5.05 -0.23
N THR A 50 8.22 5.80 0.40
CA THR A 50 7.31 6.73 -0.32
C THR A 50 8.03 7.79 -1.16
N ALA A 51 9.34 8.00 -0.96
CA ALA A 51 10.17 8.88 -1.79
C ALA A 51 10.61 8.26 -3.12
N THR A 52 10.58 6.93 -3.23
CA THR A 52 11.02 6.22 -4.44
C THR A 52 9.93 6.39 -5.50
N LYS A 53 10.27 6.91 -6.68
CA LYS A 53 9.26 7.10 -7.74
C LYS A 53 8.80 5.74 -8.29
N VAL A 54 7.50 5.58 -8.52
CA VAL A 54 6.85 4.40 -9.15
C VAL A 54 6.92 3.10 -8.36
N LEU A 55 8.09 2.72 -7.84
CA LEU A 55 8.34 1.46 -7.12
C LEU A 55 7.39 1.22 -5.94
N PRO A 56 7.06 2.20 -5.09
CA PRO A 56 6.09 2.03 -4.00
C PRO A 56 4.72 1.57 -4.48
N THR A 57 4.25 2.11 -5.61
CA THR A 57 2.96 1.73 -6.19
C THR A 57 3.01 0.31 -6.73
N LEU A 58 4.05 -0.03 -7.50
CA LEU A 58 4.20 -1.38 -8.07
C LEU A 58 4.36 -2.45 -6.98
N ASN A 59 5.25 -2.20 -6.01
CA ASN A 59 5.43 -3.07 -4.85
C ASN A 59 4.15 -3.15 -4.03
N GLY A 60 3.43 -2.04 -3.88
CA GLY A 60 2.13 -2.01 -3.21
C GLY A 60 1.08 -2.89 -3.88
N VAL A 61 0.96 -2.84 -5.21
CA VAL A 61 0.06 -3.73 -5.98
C VAL A 61 0.45 -5.19 -5.78
N ALA A 62 1.73 -5.53 -5.96
CA ALA A 62 2.22 -6.88 -5.76
C ALA A 62 1.99 -7.38 -4.32
N SER A 63 2.17 -6.51 -3.33
CA SER A 63 1.96 -6.82 -1.91
C SER A 63 0.49 -7.10 -1.61
N VAL A 64 -0.44 -6.34 -2.20
CA VAL A 64 -1.88 -6.60 -2.04
C VAL A 64 -2.25 -7.94 -2.67
N CYS A 65 -1.75 -8.25 -3.87
CA CYS A 65 -1.98 -9.55 -4.51
C CYS A 65 -1.46 -10.72 -3.64
N LEU A 66 -0.22 -10.60 -3.15
CA LEU A 66 0.40 -11.56 -2.22
C LEU A 66 -0.43 -11.75 -0.96
N ALA A 67 -0.77 -10.65 -0.29
CA ALA A 67 -1.56 -10.67 0.94
C ALA A 67 -2.94 -11.27 0.71
N SER A 68 -3.54 -11.03 -0.46
CA SER A 68 -4.85 -11.58 -0.83
C SER A 68 -4.83 -13.10 -0.93
N LEU A 69 -3.86 -13.65 -1.65
CA LEU A 69 -3.67 -15.09 -1.80
C LEU A 69 -3.32 -15.74 -0.46
N ALA A 70 -2.44 -15.12 0.34
CA ALA A 70 -2.11 -15.62 1.67
C ALA A 70 -3.34 -15.65 2.60
N SER A 71 -4.18 -14.62 2.54
CA SER A 71 -5.41 -14.52 3.35
C SER A 71 -6.43 -15.57 2.97
N GLU A 72 -6.60 -15.81 1.67
CA GLU A 72 -7.45 -16.91 1.19
C GLU A 72 -6.96 -18.26 1.74
N ARG A 73 -5.68 -18.57 1.61
CA ARG A 73 -5.13 -19.85 2.09
C ARG A 73 -5.29 -20.00 3.60
N ALA A 74 -5.03 -18.93 4.36
CA ALA A 74 -5.25 -18.91 5.80
C ALA A 74 -6.72 -19.13 6.19
N ALA A 75 -7.66 -18.60 5.41
CA ALA A 75 -9.09 -18.80 5.63
C ALA A 75 -9.51 -20.25 5.39
N ILE A 76 -9.04 -20.87 4.30
CA ILE A 76 -9.31 -22.27 3.97
C ILE A 76 -8.79 -23.19 5.08
N VAL A 77 -7.57 -22.95 5.55
CA VAL A 77 -6.92 -23.76 6.60
C VAL A 77 -7.60 -23.59 7.94
N ALA A 78 -7.97 -22.36 8.30
CA ALA A 78 -8.76 -22.09 9.50
C ALA A 78 -10.12 -22.81 9.46
N HIS A 79 -10.78 -22.82 8.30
CA HIS A 79 -12.05 -23.52 8.11
C HIS A 79 -11.89 -25.04 8.25
N GLN A 80 -10.87 -25.62 7.61
CA GLN A 80 -10.54 -27.05 7.73
C GLN A 80 -10.20 -27.44 9.16
N TRP A 81 -9.40 -26.63 9.87
CA TRP A 81 -9.04 -26.89 11.26
C TRP A 81 -10.27 -26.84 12.17
N GLN A 82 -11.17 -25.88 11.96
CA GLN A 82 -12.40 -25.75 12.74
C GLN A 82 -13.34 -26.95 12.55
N ASN A 83 -13.47 -27.45 11.32
CA ASN A 83 -14.39 -28.55 11.00
C ASN A 83 -13.78 -29.94 11.24
N ASN A 84 -12.46 -30.08 11.10
CA ASN A 84 -11.78 -31.37 11.20
C ASN A 84 -10.30 -31.22 11.64
N PRO A 85 -10.05 -30.95 12.93
CA PRO A 85 -8.70 -30.63 13.41
C PRO A 85 -7.71 -31.79 13.26
N SER A 86 -8.17 -33.05 13.26
CA SER A 86 -7.31 -34.23 13.11
C SER A 86 -6.80 -34.44 11.68
N LYS A 87 -7.41 -33.80 10.68
CA LYS A 87 -7.00 -33.87 9.27
C LYS A 87 -6.07 -32.73 8.84
N LEU A 88 -5.68 -31.85 9.76
CA LEU A 88 -4.81 -30.72 9.42
C LEU A 88 -3.37 -31.21 9.20
N ASP A 89 -2.99 -31.41 7.95
CA ASP A 89 -1.58 -31.60 7.58
C ASP A 89 -0.86 -30.24 7.54
N LEU A 90 -0.22 -29.91 8.66
CA LEU A 90 0.52 -28.67 8.82
C LEU A 90 1.71 -28.56 7.84
N GLU A 91 2.30 -29.68 7.44
CA GLU A 91 3.43 -29.70 6.49
C GLU A 91 2.94 -29.41 5.08
N GLN A 92 1.82 -29.98 4.67
CA GLN A 92 1.18 -29.64 3.40
C GLN A 92 0.80 -28.15 3.34
N PHE A 93 0.27 -27.59 4.44
CA PHE A 93 -0.04 -26.16 4.51
C PHE A 93 1.20 -25.27 4.33
N LYS A 94 2.29 -25.58 5.04
CA LYS A 94 3.56 -24.86 4.89
C LYS A 94 4.05 -24.93 3.44
N ALA A 95 4.00 -26.11 2.82
CA ALA A 95 4.39 -26.31 1.43
C ALA A 95 3.56 -25.46 0.46
N ASP A 96 2.24 -25.39 0.65
CA ASP A 96 1.33 -24.60 -0.19
C ASP A 96 1.57 -23.10 -0.05
N VAL A 97 1.83 -22.61 1.17
CA VAL A 97 2.15 -21.20 1.42
C VAL A 97 3.47 -20.82 0.75
N VAL A 98 4.49 -21.66 0.87
CA VAL A 98 5.80 -21.45 0.22
C VAL A 98 5.65 -21.48 -1.30
N ALA A 99 4.97 -22.47 -1.86
CA ALA A 99 4.74 -22.60 -3.29
C ALA A 99 3.95 -21.42 -3.86
N THR A 100 2.92 -20.95 -3.15
CA THR A 100 2.13 -19.78 -3.54
C THR A 100 2.99 -18.51 -3.49
N SER A 101 3.75 -18.31 -2.41
CA SER A 101 4.67 -17.18 -2.27
C SER A 101 5.69 -17.15 -3.41
N GLN A 102 6.30 -18.30 -3.73
CA GLN A 102 7.26 -18.41 -4.81
C GLN A 102 6.63 -18.12 -6.19
N ARG A 103 5.40 -18.60 -6.45
CA ARG A 103 4.66 -18.31 -7.68
C ARG A 103 4.42 -16.82 -7.86
N VAL A 104 4.01 -16.12 -6.82
CA VAL A 104 3.75 -14.67 -6.89
C VAL A 104 5.04 -13.87 -6.96
N VAL A 105 6.10 -14.27 -6.24
CA VAL A 105 7.44 -13.68 -6.40
C VAL A 105 7.92 -13.82 -7.83
N ASN A 106 7.77 -15.01 -8.43
CA ASN A 106 8.12 -15.26 -9.83
C ASN A 106 7.29 -14.41 -10.79
N LEU A 107 5.98 -14.29 -10.56
CA LEU A 107 5.09 -13.43 -11.36
C LEU A 107 5.50 -11.95 -11.25
N THR A 108 5.75 -11.48 -10.03
CA THR A 108 6.18 -10.10 -9.74
C THR A 108 7.53 -9.81 -10.38
N ARG A 109 8.49 -10.73 -10.28
CA ARG A 109 9.81 -10.61 -10.92
C ARG A 109 9.68 -10.53 -12.43
N ARG A 110 8.80 -11.32 -13.04
CA ARG A 110 8.51 -11.29 -14.49
C ARG A 110 7.86 -9.97 -14.91
N MET A 111 6.90 -9.47 -14.13
CA MET A 111 6.29 -8.17 -14.39
C MET A 111 7.32 -7.05 -14.26
N SER A 112 8.08 -7.04 -13.16
CA SER A 112 9.10 -6.04 -12.89
C SER A 112 10.21 -6.04 -13.93
N SER A 113 10.68 -7.21 -14.40
CA SER A 113 11.74 -7.26 -15.40
C SER A 113 11.26 -6.75 -16.76
N LYS A 114 10.01 -7.06 -17.15
CA LYS A 114 9.39 -6.50 -18.36
C LYS A 114 9.20 -5.00 -18.25
N THR A 115 8.64 -4.51 -17.14
CA THR A 115 8.44 -3.07 -16.91
C THR A 115 9.77 -2.33 -16.83
N LEU A 116 10.79 -2.90 -16.17
CA LEU A 116 12.12 -2.30 -16.09
C LEU A 116 12.78 -2.23 -17.47
N LYS A 117 12.73 -3.32 -18.25
CA LYS A 117 13.23 -3.33 -19.63
C LYS A 117 12.48 -2.34 -20.51
N GLN A 118 11.15 -2.26 -20.41
CA GLN A 118 10.33 -1.31 -21.15
C GLN A 118 10.65 0.13 -20.74
N TYR A 119 10.86 0.39 -19.45
CA TYR A 119 11.28 1.70 -18.97
C TYR A 119 12.68 2.07 -19.47
N GLN A 120 13.63 1.13 -19.42
CA GLN A 120 14.98 1.30 -19.98
C GLN A 120 14.94 1.56 -21.48
N GLN A 121 14.10 0.84 -22.22
CA GLN A 121 13.87 1.08 -23.66
C GLN A 121 13.28 2.46 -23.91
N ILE A 122 12.23 2.86 -23.19
CA ILE A 122 11.64 4.21 -23.29
C ILE A 122 12.68 5.30 -22.97
N GLN A 123 13.57 5.06 -22.00
CA GLN A 123 14.65 6.00 -21.69
C GLN A 123 15.73 6.03 -22.78
N GLN A 124 16.01 4.89 -23.43
CA GLN A 124 16.99 4.80 -24.52
C GLN A 124 16.45 5.37 -25.83
N GLU A 125 15.13 5.34 -26.07
CA GLU A 125 14.49 5.88 -27.27
C GLU A 125 14.29 7.42 -27.25
N PHE A 126 14.59 8.08 -26.13
CA PHE A 126 14.33 9.52 -25.92
C PHE A 126 15.58 10.43 -25.83
N PRO A 127 16.70 10.07 -26.49
CA PRO A 127 17.01 10.86 -27.68
C PRO A 127 17.74 10.05 -28.77
N LEU A 128 17.39 10.35 -30.03
CA LEU A 128 18.03 9.96 -31.29
C LEU A 128 17.33 8.83 -32.07
N LYS A 129 17.02 9.17 -33.33
CA LYS A 129 16.59 8.31 -34.45
C LYS A 129 15.11 7.93 -34.55
N ARG A 130 14.34 8.94 -34.99
CA ARG A 130 13.30 8.76 -36.01
C ARG A 130 13.98 8.51 -37.38
N ARG A 131 14.28 7.25 -37.73
CA ARG A 131 14.45 6.82 -39.16
C ARG A 131 14.58 5.30 -39.32
N ASN A 132 13.61 4.76 -40.06
CA ASN A 132 13.66 3.63 -40.98
C ASN A 132 14.19 2.27 -40.46
N SER A 133 13.28 1.38 -40.11
CA SER A 133 13.42 -0.04 -40.46
C SER A 133 12.03 -0.72 -40.50
N ILE A 134 11.33 -0.52 -41.62
CA ILE A 134 10.31 -1.44 -42.11
C ILE A 134 11.09 -2.56 -42.84
N ASN A 135 10.65 -3.81 -42.70
CA ASN A 135 11.27 -5.07 -43.16
C ASN A 135 12.08 -5.80 -42.08
N ARG A 136 11.39 -6.39 -41.11
CA ARG A 136 11.90 -7.55 -40.39
C ARG A 136 10.88 -8.68 -40.49
N SER A 137 11.28 -9.73 -41.19
CA SER A 137 10.52 -10.95 -41.40
C SER A 137 10.20 -11.61 -40.06
N SER A 138 8.93 -11.92 -39.88
CA SER A 138 8.32 -12.58 -38.73
C SER A 138 8.65 -14.07 -38.74
N THR A 139 9.75 -14.46 -38.10
CA THR A 139 9.89 -15.83 -37.59
C THR A 139 8.99 -15.97 -36.37
N GLU A 140 7.92 -16.75 -36.53
CA GLU A 140 6.95 -17.04 -35.47
C GLU A 140 7.63 -17.76 -34.30
N ALA A 141 7.91 -17.02 -33.24
CA ALA A 141 8.36 -17.60 -32.00
C ALA A 141 7.22 -18.43 -31.37
N PRO A 142 7.51 -19.59 -30.78
CA PRO A 142 6.50 -20.43 -30.15
C PRO A 142 5.73 -19.63 -29.10
N VAL A 143 4.41 -19.55 -29.29
CA VAL A 143 3.49 -18.84 -28.39
C VAL A 143 3.40 -19.65 -27.10
N PHE A 144 4.26 -19.33 -26.13
CA PHE A 144 4.13 -19.84 -24.77
C PHE A 144 2.84 -19.29 -24.17
N THR A 145 1.82 -20.14 -24.06
CA THR A 145 0.57 -19.86 -23.34
C THR A 145 0.72 -20.34 -21.90
N PRO A 146 1.23 -19.51 -20.96
CA PRO A 146 1.22 -19.91 -19.56
C PRO A 146 -0.22 -20.20 -19.16
N LYS A 147 -0.49 -21.40 -18.63
CA LYS A 147 -1.72 -21.68 -17.89
C LYS A 147 -1.67 -20.83 -16.62
N ILE A 148 -2.13 -19.57 -16.73
CA ILE A 148 -2.30 -18.71 -15.58
C ILE A 148 -3.47 -19.30 -14.80
N PRO A 149 -3.27 -19.69 -13.53
CA PRO A 149 -4.35 -20.29 -12.79
C PRO A 149 -5.38 -19.18 -12.50
N ILE A 150 -6.53 -19.28 -13.17
CA ILE A 150 -7.56 -18.22 -13.25
C ILE A 150 -8.06 -17.84 -11.86
N HIS A 151 -8.08 -18.80 -10.94
CA HIS A 151 -8.50 -18.61 -9.56
C HIS A 151 -7.64 -17.57 -8.83
N GLU A 152 -6.32 -17.70 -8.89
CA GLU A 152 -5.38 -16.79 -8.24
C GLU A 152 -5.48 -15.37 -8.82
N VAL A 153 -5.72 -15.26 -10.13
CA VAL A 153 -5.99 -13.96 -10.78
C VAL A 153 -7.25 -13.32 -10.20
N ARG A 154 -8.33 -14.07 -10.04
CA ARG A 154 -9.58 -13.57 -9.46
C ARG A 154 -9.39 -13.10 -8.02
N VAL A 155 -8.68 -13.87 -7.20
CA VAL A 155 -8.38 -13.51 -5.80
C VAL A 155 -7.53 -12.24 -5.74
N CYS A 156 -6.54 -12.10 -6.63
CA CYS A 156 -5.77 -10.87 -6.74
C CYS A 156 -6.63 -9.66 -7.14
N LEU A 157 -7.50 -9.82 -8.15
CA LEU A 157 -8.40 -8.74 -8.60
C LEU A 157 -9.38 -8.32 -7.51
N LEU A 158 -9.99 -9.28 -6.81
CA LEU A 158 -10.90 -9.02 -5.69
C LEU A 158 -10.17 -8.29 -4.55
N GLY A 159 -8.95 -8.70 -4.25
CA GLY A 159 -8.12 -8.05 -3.24
C GLY A 159 -7.73 -6.62 -3.61
N LEU A 160 -7.31 -6.37 -4.86
CA LEU A 160 -7.00 -5.02 -5.35
C LEU A 160 -8.23 -4.11 -5.29
N LEU A 161 -9.37 -4.60 -5.75
CA LEU A 161 -10.64 -3.85 -5.74
C LEU A 161 -11.07 -3.52 -4.31
N THR A 162 -11.14 -4.53 -3.44
CA THR A 162 -11.56 -4.34 -2.04
C THR A 162 -10.60 -3.42 -1.28
N PHE A 163 -9.29 -3.60 -1.47
CA PHE A 163 -8.28 -2.71 -0.90
C PHE A 163 -8.51 -1.26 -1.30
N LYS A 164 -8.87 -1.01 -2.57
CA LYS A 164 -9.19 0.32 -3.08
C LYS A 164 -10.48 0.89 -2.52
N LEU A 165 -11.55 0.10 -2.46
CA LEU A 165 -12.83 0.50 -1.89
C LEU A 165 -12.70 0.87 -0.41
N LEU A 166 -11.83 0.18 0.34
CA LEU A 166 -11.49 0.51 1.73
C LEU A 166 -10.50 1.70 1.86
N GLY A 167 -10.31 2.50 0.81
CA GLY A 167 -9.48 3.70 0.83
C GLY A 167 -7.97 3.43 0.78
N GLY A 168 -7.56 2.22 0.38
CA GLY A 168 -6.17 1.82 0.25
C GLY A 168 -5.43 2.59 -0.84
N ARG A 169 -4.15 2.88 -0.58
CA ARG A 169 -3.23 3.47 -1.56
C ARG A 169 -2.00 2.58 -1.66
N PHE A 170 -1.72 2.06 -2.85
CA PHE A 170 -0.64 1.08 -3.03
C PHE A 170 0.71 1.63 -2.56
N TRP A 171 1.05 2.87 -2.92
CA TRP A 171 2.27 3.54 -2.46
C TRP A 171 2.35 3.74 -0.94
N ALA A 172 1.22 3.76 -0.24
CA ALA A 172 1.17 3.93 1.21
C ALA A 172 1.48 2.62 1.98
N ILE A 173 1.71 1.51 1.27
CA ILE A 173 2.24 0.29 1.88
C ILE A 173 3.73 0.50 2.19
N SER A 174 4.49 1.17 1.31
CA SER A 174 5.91 1.42 1.53
C SER A 174 6.20 2.22 2.81
N PRO A 175 7.38 2.06 3.42
CA PRO A 175 7.85 2.89 4.54
C PRO A 175 7.73 4.38 4.25
N SER A 176 7.35 5.16 5.25
CA SER A 176 7.14 6.60 5.10
C SER A 176 8.47 7.35 5.12
N SER A 177 8.78 8.03 4.02
CA SER A 177 9.95 8.90 3.98
C SER A 177 9.71 10.17 4.80
N TYR A 178 10.77 10.67 5.46
CA TYR A 178 10.75 11.95 6.17
C TYR A 178 10.89 13.16 5.25
N THR A 179 11.38 13.01 4.02
CA THR A 179 11.59 14.11 3.08
C THR A 179 10.51 14.19 2.00
N HIS A 180 9.50 13.32 2.08
CA HIS A 180 8.40 13.19 1.15
C HIS A 180 7.08 13.02 1.87
N LEU A 181 5.98 13.03 1.10
CA LEU A 181 4.68 12.63 1.62
C LEU A 181 4.76 11.22 2.22
N GLY A 182 4.61 11.16 3.53
CA GLY A 182 4.48 9.91 4.26
C GLY A 182 3.20 9.14 3.89
N SER A 183 3.18 7.86 4.25
CA SER A 183 2.14 6.90 3.89
C SER A 183 0.77 7.21 4.49
N PHE A 184 0.68 8.15 5.43
CA PHE A 184 -0.56 8.59 6.07
C PHE A 184 -0.99 10.00 5.63
N ALA A 185 -0.30 10.65 4.70
CA ALA A 185 -0.70 11.94 4.17
C ALA A 185 -2.07 11.86 3.50
N ARG A 186 -3.06 12.66 3.96
CA ARG A 186 -4.43 12.67 3.38
C ARG A 186 -4.85 14.06 2.92
N TRP A 187 -4.74 15.02 3.82
CA TRP A 187 -5.18 16.41 3.60
C TRP A 187 -4.03 17.36 3.87
N SER A 188 -4.05 18.50 3.17
CA SER A 188 -3.08 19.56 3.34
C SER A 188 -3.70 20.92 3.08
N ILE A 189 -3.13 21.95 3.71
CA ILE A 189 -3.47 23.34 3.45
C ILE A 189 -2.38 24.02 2.62
N PRO A 190 -2.73 25.03 1.80
CA PRO A 190 -1.74 25.86 1.12
C PRO A 190 -0.77 26.48 2.13
N CYS A 191 0.50 26.61 1.76
CA CYS A 191 1.47 27.31 2.58
C CYS A 191 2.38 28.24 1.78
N SER A 192 2.87 29.27 2.48
CA SER A 192 3.91 30.16 2.00
C SER A 192 5.30 29.65 2.43
N ASP A 193 6.35 30.36 2.01
CA ASP A 193 7.74 30.11 2.42
C ASP A 193 7.99 30.32 3.92
N ALA A 194 7.02 30.91 4.64
CA ALA A 194 7.09 31.19 6.07
C ALA A 194 6.51 30.03 6.91
N TYR A 195 6.72 30.10 8.23
CA TYR A 195 6.06 29.20 9.17
C TYR A 195 4.53 29.36 9.15
N ALA A 196 3.83 28.32 9.60
CA ALA A 196 2.37 28.35 9.70
C ALA A 196 1.89 29.50 10.61
N THR A 197 0.95 30.29 10.12
CA THR A 197 0.24 31.32 10.90
C THR A 197 -0.56 30.70 12.05
N ALA A 198 -1.00 31.51 13.03
CA ALA A 198 -1.81 31.01 14.14
C ALA A 198 -3.05 30.24 13.67
N ASN A 199 -3.78 30.79 12.70
CA ASN A 199 -4.97 30.14 12.11
C ASN A 199 -4.60 28.83 11.39
N GLN A 200 -3.51 28.82 10.62
CA GLN A 200 -3.03 27.59 9.97
C GLN A 200 -2.64 26.52 10.99
N ARG A 201 -2.00 26.88 12.12
CA ARG A 201 -1.65 25.94 13.20
C ARG A 201 -2.89 25.30 13.81
N VAL A 202 -3.96 26.07 14.02
CA VAL A 202 -5.26 25.53 14.48
C VAL A 202 -5.82 24.53 13.48
N MET A 203 -5.82 24.86 12.18
CA MET A 203 -6.28 23.94 11.13
C MET A 203 -5.42 22.67 11.06
N ILE A 204 -4.09 22.79 11.16
CA ILE A 204 -3.15 21.68 11.16
C ILE A 204 -3.39 20.76 12.37
N GLU A 205 -3.60 21.32 13.55
CA GLU A 205 -3.92 20.57 14.76
C GLU A 205 -5.24 19.81 14.61
N GLN A 206 -6.29 20.44 14.08
CA GLN A 206 -7.56 19.78 13.79
C GLN A 206 -7.39 18.64 12.78
N MET A 207 -6.66 18.87 11.69
CA MET A 207 -6.34 17.82 10.70
C MET A 207 -5.55 16.67 11.33
N GLY A 208 -4.56 16.97 12.17
CA GLY A 208 -3.74 15.99 12.87
C GLY A 208 -4.54 15.13 13.85
N ARG A 209 -5.48 15.72 14.60
CA ARG A 209 -6.39 14.97 15.48
C ARG A 209 -7.31 14.03 14.69
N ARG A 210 -7.86 14.51 13.57
CA ARG A 210 -8.79 13.73 12.74
C ARG A 210 -8.10 12.60 11.97
N TRP A 211 -6.99 12.91 11.31
CA TRP A 211 -6.35 12.00 10.35
C TRP A 211 -5.04 11.39 10.84
N GLY A 212 -4.39 12.01 11.81
CA GLY A 212 -3.08 11.63 12.32
C GLY A 212 -1.93 12.31 11.60
N CYS A 213 -0.72 12.10 12.13
CA CYS A 213 0.54 12.49 11.53
C CYS A 213 0.67 11.90 10.12
N HIS A 214 1.06 12.70 9.13
CA HIS A 214 1.19 12.22 7.75
C HIS A 214 2.32 11.20 7.56
N THR A 215 3.30 11.15 8.48
CA THR A 215 4.45 10.22 8.47
C THR A 215 4.17 8.91 9.21
N CYS A 216 3.74 8.96 10.48
CA CYS A 216 3.54 7.75 11.29
C CYS A 216 2.08 7.36 11.53
N GLY A 217 1.14 8.21 11.14
CA GLY A 217 -0.29 7.99 11.34
C GLY A 217 -0.78 8.18 12.78
N SER A 218 0.11 8.53 13.73
CA SER A 218 -0.27 8.77 15.13
C SER A 218 -1.26 9.92 15.25
N ARG A 219 -2.35 9.71 15.98
CA ARG A 219 -3.37 10.74 16.29
C ARG A 219 -3.15 11.41 17.65
N MET A 220 -2.20 10.91 18.46
CA MET A 220 -1.90 11.44 19.79
C MET A 220 -3.15 11.62 20.67
N LEU A 221 -4.12 10.69 20.57
CA LEU A 221 -5.40 10.75 21.28
C LEU A 221 -5.21 10.56 22.79
N MET A 222 -4.30 9.67 23.19
CA MET A 222 -3.92 9.44 24.59
C MET A 222 -2.61 10.17 24.90
N GLY A 223 -2.61 11.50 24.77
CA GLY A 223 -1.58 12.30 25.42
C GLY A 223 -1.67 12.13 26.94
N PRO A 224 -0.59 12.40 27.71
CA PRO A 224 -0.61 12.28 29.16
C PRO A 224 -1.85 12.96 29.74
N VAL A 225 -2.68 12.20 30.45
CA VAL A 225 -3.91 12.69 31.12
C VAL A 225 -3.57 13.62 32.29
N ASN A 226 -2.28 13.91 32.52
CA ASN A 226 -1.84 14.97 33.41
C ASN A 226 -2.11 16.34 32.80
N LYS A 227 -3.35 16.76 33.03
CA LYS A 227 -3.91 18.10 32.89
C LYS A 227 -3.14 19.14 33.75
N SER A 228 -1.88 19.40 33.46
CA SER A 228 -1.35 20.74 33.79
C SER A 228 -1.79 21.67 32.66
N LEU A 229 -2.88 22.38 32.94
CA LEU A 229 -3.65 23.28 32.07
C LEU A 229 -2.86 24.45 31.45
N ALA A 230 -1.55 24.57 31.66
CA ALA A 230 -0.86 25.85 31.46
C ALA A 230 -0.13 26.01 30.11
N ASN A 231 0.14 24.94 29.35
CA ASN A 231 0.82 25.09 28.05
C ASN A 231 0.05 24.38 26.93
N LYS A 232 -0.72 25.18 26.17
CA LYS A 232 -1.34 24.85 24.87
C LYS A 232 -0.25 24.56 23.81
N SER A 233 0.65 23.62 24.05
CA SER A 233 1.58 23.19 23.00
C SER A 233 0.79 22.41 21.94
N PHE A 234 0.83 22.89 20.70
CA PHE A 234 0.28 22.18 19.56
C PHE A 234 0.96 20.81 19.45
N ARG A 235 0.18 19.74 19.33
CA ARG A 235 0.69 18.36 19.21
C ARG A 235 1.16 18.08 17.78
N PHE A 236 0.59 18.80 16.83
CA PHE A 236 0.95 18.74 15.43
C PHE A 236 1.56 20.06 14.96
N VAL A 237 2.64 19.95 14.18
CA VAL A 237 3.27 21.05 13.48
C VAL A 237 2.95 20.99 12.00
N GLY A 238 2.96 22.15 11.34
CA GLY A 238 2.81 22.24 9.89
C GLY A 238 4.12 21.87 9.21
N ASP A 239 4.22 20.66 8.69
CA ASP A 239 5.39 20.23 7.93
C ASP A 239 5.26 20.64 6.46
N HIS A 240 6.28 21.33 5.94
CA HIS A 240 6.37 21.73 4.54
C HIS A 240 6.71 20.49 3.70
N MET A 241 5.80 20.08 2.83
CA MET A 241 6.05 18.98 1.89
C MET A 241 5.99 19.44 0.43
N PRO A 242 7.08 19.25 -0.36
CA PRO A 242 8.40 18.79 0.09
C PRO A 242 9.09 19.82 1.02
N PRO A 243 10.09 19.43 1.84
CA PRO A 243 10.82 20.36 2.70
C PRO A 243 11.41 21.52 1.91
N LYS A 244 11.49 22.70 2.52
CA LYS A 244 11.96 23.92 1.83
C LYS A 244 13.32 23.73 1.15
N SER A 245 14.29 23.14 1.84
CA SER A 245 15.63 22.87 1.28
C SER A 245 15.59 21.90 0.09
N VAL A 246 14.68 20.93 0.09
CA VAL A 246 14.44 20.02 -1.04
C VAL A 246 13.78 20.77 -2.19
N ALA A 247 12.77 21.59 -1.91
CA ALA A 247 12.08 22.41 -2.92
C ALA A 247 13.05 23.40 -3.59
N GLU A 248 13.89 24.09 -2.80
CA GLU A 248 14.94 24.97 -3.29
C GLU A 248 15.95 24.21 -4.17
N GLN A 249 16.39 23.02 -3.75
CA GLN A 249 17.26 22.17 -4.56
C GLN A 249 16.60 21.80 -5.90
N MET A 250 15.32 21.41 -5.89
CA MET A 250 14.57 21.07 -7.11
C MET A 250 14.38 22.29 -8.04
N ASN A 251 14.12 23.47 -7.47
CA ASN A 251 13.92 24.71 -8.20
C ASN A 251 15.23 25.29 -8.79
N ARG A 252 16.41 24.83 -8.33
CA ARG A 252 17.70 25.17 -8.96
C ARG A 252 17.94 24.45 -10.29
N ASN A 253 17.12 23.46 -10.65
CA ASN A 253 17.18 22.79 -11.96
C ASN A 253 17.06 23.83 -13.08
N TRP A 254 17.99 23.78 -14.05
CA TRP A 254 18.06 24.73 -15.15
C TRP A 254 16.75 24.85 -15.94
N LEU A 255 16.02 23.75 -16.14
CA LEU A 255 14.71 23.76 -16.81
C LEU A 255 13.67 24.61 -16.05
N ARG A 256 13.71 24.60 -14.71
CA ARG A 256 12.83 25.45 -13.88
C ARG A 256 13.32 26.89 -13.86
N LYS A 257 14.64 27.12 -13.90
CA LYS A 257 15.21 28.47 -14.04
C LYS A 257 14.80 29.14 -15.36
N LEU A 258 14.78 28.37 -16.45
CA LEU A 258 14.28 28.81 -17.75
C LEU A 258 12.75 28.87 -17.84
N LYS A 259 12.02 28.65 -16.74
CA LYS A 259 10.55 28.65 -16.66
C LYS A 259 9.86 27.63 -17.59
N ILE A 260 10.60 26.64 -18.12
CA ILE A 260 10.05 25.55 -18.94
C ILE A 260 9.21 24.62 -18.05
N LEU A 261 9.64 24.43 -16.80
CA LEU A 261 8.91 23.67 -15.80
C LEU A 261 8.36 24.60 -14.71
N PRO A 262 7.14 24.37 -14.18
CA PRO A 262 6.56 25.20 -13.13
C PRO A 262 7.41 25.18 -11.86
N LYS A 263 7.30 26.19 -10.99
CA LYS A 263 7.98 26.17 -9.68
C LYS A 263 7.38 25.07 -8.80
N VAL A 264 8.22 24.40 -8.00
CA VAL A 264 7.71 23.44 -6.99
C VAL A 264 7.03 24.23 -5.88
N HIS A 265 5.74 23.98 -5.69
CA HIS A 265 4.96 24.47 -4.56
C HIS A 265 5.01 23.47 -3.40
N PHE A 266 5.06 23.96 -2.17
CA PHE A 266 4.95 23.16 -0.95
C PHE A 266 3.58 23.38 -0.29
N ARG A 267 3.15 22.41 0.52
CA ARG A 267 1.90 22.45 1.30
C ARG A 267 2.17 22.03 2.73
N PHE A 268 1.34 22.49 3.67
CA PHE A 268 1.43 22.02 5.06
C PHE A 268 0.66 20.72 5.24
N TYR A 269 1.33 19.74 5.84
CA TYR A 269 0.71 18.51 6.34
C TYR A 269 0.86 18.43 7.86
N PRO A 270 -0.10 17.80 8.57
CA PRO A 270 0.02 17.62 10.01
C PRO A 270 1.09 16.59 10.32
N GLN A 271 2.11 16.98 11.07
CA GLN A 271 3.18 16.09 11.52
C GLN A 271 3.33 16.16 13.04
N CYS A 272 3.51 15.01 13.71
CA CYS A 272 3.77 15.02 15.15
C CYS A 272 5.19 15.52 15.44
N VAL A 273 5.39 16.11 16.63
CA VAL A 273 6.68 16.66 17.07
C VAL A 273 7.82 15.64 16.95
N THR A 274 7.61 14.38 17.33
CA THR A 274 8.63 13.31 17.22
C THR A 274 9.10 13.08 15.79
N CYS A 275 8.17 13.01 14.82
CA CYS A 275 8.53 12.85 13.42
C CYS A 275 9.20 14.10 12.87
N SER A 276 8.75 15.31 13.28
CA SER A 276 9.36 16.57 12.87
C SER A 276 10.79 16.73 13.36
N ASN A 277 11.07 16.42 14.62
CA ASN A 277 12.42 16.43 15.18
C ASN A 277 13.35 15.44 14.44
N THR A 278 12.83 14.25 14.11
CA THR A 278 13.56 13.23 13.35
C THR A 278 13.88 13.72 11.94
N GLN A 279 12.90 14.31 11.26
CA GLN A 279 13.09 14.91 9.93
C GLN A 279 14.14 16.02 9.98
N GLY A 280 14.06 16.93 10.96
CA GLY A 280 15.02 18.03 11.12
C GLY A 280 16.46 17.52 11.31
N SER A 281 16.65 16.47 12.13
CA SER A 281 17.95 15.82 12.31
C SER A 281 18.49 15.21 11.02
N ILE A 282 17.64 14.50 10.25
CA ILE A 282 18.01 13.91 8.95
C ILE A 282 18.40 15.00 7.95
N LEU A 283 17.59 16.05 7.83
CA LEU A 283 17.83 17.15 6.90
C LEU A 283 19.08 17.94 7.27
N SER A 284 19.29 18.22 8.56
CA SER A 284 20.49 18.90 9.06
C SER A 284 21.76 18.12 8.70
N LYS A 285 21.81 16.82 8.98
CA LYS A 285 22.94 15.94 8.61
C LYS A 285 23.17 15.93 7.10
N ALA A 286 22.12 15.78 6.30
CA ALA A 286 22.24 15.76 4.84
C ALA A 286 22.71 17.10 4.27
N THR A 287 22.23 18.22 4.80
CA THR A 287 22.69 19.57 4.39
C THR A 287 24.15 19.80 4.79
N HIS A 288 24.58 19.35 5.97
CA HIS A 288 25.98 19.44 6.39
C HIS A 288 26.89 18.63 5.47
N GLN A 289 26.53 17.38 5.18
CA GLN A 289 27.25 16.52 4.23
C GLN A 289 27.37 17.14 2.83
N LEU A 290 26.31 17.81 2.37
CA LEU A 290 26.32 18.52 1.10
C LEU A 290 27.24 19.74 1.09
N LYS A 291 27.38 20.43 2.22
CA LYS A 291 28.31 21.55 2.37
C LYS A 291 29.76 21.08 2.46
N SER A 292 30.03 19.97 3.16
CA SER A 292 31.38 19.41 3.31
C SER A 292 31.91 18.76 2.03
N GLN A 293 31.04 18.40 1.08
CA GLN A 293 31.47 17.94 -0.24
C GLN A 293 31.91 19.12 -1.11
N VAL A 294 33.19 19.47 -1.02
CA VAL A 294 33.90 20.42 -1.91
C VAL A 294 34.64 19.65 -3.02
N GLY A 295 34.69 20.20 -4.24
CA GLY A 295 35.48 19.65 -5.37
C GLY A 295 34.78 18.64 -6.28
N PHE A 296 35.57 17.92 -7.09
CA PHE A 296 35.16 16.97 -8.16
C PHE A 296 34.19 15.88 -7.68
N ALA A 297 34.25 15.49 -6.40
CA ALA A 297 33.36 14.51 -5.79
C ALA A 297 31.87 14.93 -5.79
N LYS A 298 31.59 16.24 -5.83
CA LYS A 298 30.22 16.80 -5.89
C LYS A 298 29.53 16.48 -7.23
N ILE A 299 30.30 16.34 -8.29
CA ILE A 299 29.80 16.06 -9.64
C ILE A 299 29.39 14.58 -9.76
N PHE A 300 30.14 13.67 -9.13
CA PHE A 300 29.93 12.22 -9.29
C PHE A 300 29.08 11.57 -8.20
N LYS A 301 29.06 12.07 -6.95
CA LYS A 301 28.33 11.42 -5.84
C LYS A 301 26.95 11.98 -5.51
N GLY A 302 26.49 13.00 -6.24
CA GLY A 302 25.08 13.37 -6.38
C GLY A 302 24.18 13.19 -5.15
N VAL A 303 24.64 13.60 -3.95
CA VAL A 303 23.81 13.51 -2.75
C VAL A 303 22.59 14.40 -2.99
N THR A 304 21.40 13.81 -3.02
CA THR A 304 20.16 14.56 -3.18
C THR A 304 19.46 14.62 -1.83
N LEU A 305 19.10 15.83 -1.37
CA LEU A 305 18.29 15.98 -0.14
C LEU A 305 16.96 15.22 -0.27
N HIS A 306 16.49 15.08 -1.50
CA HIS A 306 15.34 14.28 -1.85
C HIS A 306 15.44 12.83 -1.32
N GLY A 307 16.62 12.20 -1.36
CA GLY A 307 16.81 10.81 -0.93
C GLY A 307 17.05 10.60 0.58
N SER A 308 17.45 11.64 1.32
CA SER A 308 18.04 11.47 2.66
C SER A 308 17.07 10.98 3.75
N GLY A 309 15.77 11.22 3.60
CA GLY A 309 14.74 10.72 4.52
C GLY A 309 14.06 9.44 4.05
N GLY A 310 14.49 8.85 2.94
CA GLY A 310 13.95 7.59 2.40
C GLY A 310 14.75 6.35 2.83
N GLY A 311 14.41 5.21 2.23
CA GLY A 311 15.13 3.95 2.39
C GLY A 311 15.25 3.47 3.83
N THR A 312 16.47 3.16 4.28
CA THR A 312 16.74 2.62 5.64
C THR A 312 16.35 3.59 6.76
N MET A 313 16.35 4.89 6.49
CA MET A 313 15.94 5.94 7.42
C MET A 313 14.42 6.15 7.47
N ALA A 314 13.66 5.53 6.55
CA ALA A 314 12.22 5.71 6.49
C ALA A 314 11.52 5.13 7.74
N HIS A 315 10.40 5.76 8.12
CA HIS A 315 9.57 5.29 9.22
C HIS A 315 8.82 4.01 8.82
N PHE A 316 9.04 2.96 9.60
CA PHE A 316 8.34 1.69 9.44
C PHE A 316 7.00 1.74 10.17
N HIS A 317 5.91 1.50 9.44
CA HIS A 317 4.54 1.56 9.96
C HIS A 317 3.74 0.29 9.66
N GLY A 318 4.40 -0.79 9.24
CA GLY A 318 3.75 -2.01 8.77
C GLY A 318 2.81 -2.65 9.79
N TRP A 319 3.13 -2.55 11.09
CA TRP A 319 2.29 -3.08 12.18
C TRP A 319 1.07 -2.22 12.52
N ARG A 320 0.97 -1.00 11.96
CA ARG A 320 -0.14 -0.12 12.29
C ARG A 320 -1.39 -0.58 11.54
N PHE A 321 -2.37 -1.06 12.30
CA PHE A 321 -3.67 -1.42 11.73
C PHE A 321 -4.32 -0.24 11.00
N ARG A 322 -5.05 -0.56 9.93
CA ARG A 322 -5.70 0.36 9.00
C ARG A 322 -6.92 -0.36 8.45
N ILE A 323 -7.98 0.39 8.13
CA ILE A 323 -9.25 -0.17 7.66
C ILE A 323 -9.10 -1.05 6.40
N ASN A 324 -8.16 -0.73 5.51
CA ASN A 324 -7.87 -1.52 4.31
C ASN A 324 -7.23 -2.90 4.61
N HIS A 325 -6.82 -3.21 5.85
CA HIS A 325 -6.45 -4.57 6.23
C HIS A 325 -7.65 -5.52 6.30
N LEU A 326 -8.88 -4.98 6.45
CA LEU A 326 -10.12 -5.76 6.33
C LEU A 326 -10.34 -6.35 4.92
N THR A 327 -9.49 -6.00 3.95
CA THR A 327 -9.41 -6.71 2.66
C THR A 327 -9.23 -8.21 2.86
N GLY A 328 -8.40 -8.62 3.83
CA GLY A 328 -8.21 -10.03 4.18
C GLY A 328 -9.49 -10.70 4.64
N SER A 329 -10.27 -10.04 5.52
CA SER A 329 -11.58 -10.49 5.96
C SER A 329 -12.55 -10.67 4.80
N ALA A 330 -12.61 -9.70 3.90
CA ALA A 330 -13.51 -9.74 2.75
C ALA A 330 -13.18 -10.88 1.79
N ILE A 331 -11.89 -11.11 1.52
CA ILE A 331 -11.42 -12.23 0.70
C ILE A 331 -11.77 -13.56 1.38
N ALA A 332 -11.44 -13.70 2.66
CA ALA A 332 -11.74 -14.89 3.44
C ALA A 332 -13.25 -15.20 3.42
N ALA A 333 -14.09 -14.20 3.67
CA ALA A 333 -15.55 -14.35 3.64
C ALA A 333 -16.04 -14.78 2.24
N ALA A 334 -15.50 -14.16 1.18
CA ALA A 334 -15.85 -14.53 -0.20
C ALA A 334 -15.46 -15.98 -0.53
N THR A 335 -14.36 -16.48 0.05
CA THR A 335 -13.89 -17.86 -0.13
C THR A 335 -14.71 -18.87 0.67
N VAL A 336 -14.94 -18.65 1.97
CA VAL A 336 -15.43 -19.70 2.89
C VAL A 336 -16.93 -19.65 3.18
N VAL A 337 -17.56 -18.47 3.18
CA VAL A 337 -18.97 -18.34 3.61
C VAL A 337 -19.88 -19.13 2.67
N GLN A 338 -20.66 -20.07 3.19
CA GLN A 338 -21.60 -20.89 2.40
C GLN A 338 -20.95 -21.69 1.25
N ALA A 339 -19.63 -21.90 1.27
CA ALA A 339 -18.96 -22.73 0.29
C ALA A 339 -18.89 -24.17 0.82
N SER A 340 -19.23 -25.16 -0.03
CA SER A 340 -18.94 -26.56 0.32
C SER A 340 -17.42 -26.81 0.25
N ASP A 341 -16.91 -27.82 0.95
CA ASP A 341 -15.49 -28.21 0.86
C ASP A 341 -15.03 -28.43 -0.59
N ARG A 342 -15.93 -29.00 -1.42
CA ARG A 342 -15.70 -29.21 -2.85
C ARG A 342 -15.62 -27.89 -3.62
N ASP A 343 -16.42 -26.90 -3.25
CA ASP A 343 -16.37 -25.56 -3.84
C ASP A 343 -15.09 -24.84 -3.44
N ILE A 344 -14.70 -24.91 -2.16
CA ILE A 344 -13.45 -24.34 -1.66
C ILE A 344 -12.25 -24.93 -2.42
N ALA A 345 -12.20 -26.25 -2.58
CA ALA A 345 -11.13 -26.94 -3.31
C ALA A 345 -11.06 -26.54 -4.81
N LYS A 346 -12.21 -26.19 -5.41
CA LYS A 346 -12.31 -25.77 -6.83
C LYS A 346 -12.29 -24.25 -7.03
N GLY A 347 -12.12 -23.46 -5.97
CA GLY A 347 -12.13 -21.99 -6.04
C GLY A 347 -13.51 -21.38 -6.31
N ASN A 348 -14.58 -22.10 -5.97
CA ASN A 348 -16.00 -21.70 -6.06
C ASN A 348 -16.36 -20.85 -7.30
N PRO A 349 -16.25 -21.42 -8.52
CA PRO A 349 -16.41 -20.67 -9.75
C PRO A 349 -17.83 -20.09 -9.93
N LYS A 350 -18.86 -20.75 -9.38
CA LYS A 350 -20.25 -20.28 -9.46
C LYS A 350 -20.47 -19.03 -8.62
N ARG A 351 -19.96 -19.00 -7.40
CA ARG A 351 -20.10 -17.84 -6.52
C ARG A 351 -19.31 -16.66 -7.03
N LEU A 352 -18.07 -16.88 -7.49
CA LEU A 352 -17.28 -15.82 -8.11
C LEU A 352 -17.98 -15.24 -9.35
N ARG A 353 -18.62 -16.09 -10.18
CA ARG A 353 -19.44 -15.62 -11.30
C ARG A 353 -20.61 -14.75 -10.83
N LYS A 354 -21.34 -15.17 -9.78
CA LYS A 354 -22.43 -14.36 -9.21
C LYS A 354 -21.95 -13.00 -8.67
N TRP A 355 -20.80 -12.96 -8.00
CA TRP A 355 -20.19 -11.70 -7.56
C TRP A 355 -19.75 -10.83 -8.74
N GLN A 356 -19.16 -11.45 -9.77
CA GLN A 356 -18.80 -10.77 -11.01
C GLN A 356 -20.04 -10.14 -11.67
N GLU A 357 -21.14 -10.89 -11.79
CA GLU A 357 -22.43 -10.38 -12.31
C GLU A 357 -22.96 -9.20 -11.48
N ILE A 358 -22.89 -9.27 -10.14
CA ILE A 358 -23.29 -8.15 -9.27
C ILE A 358 -22.42 -6.92 -9.52
N ILE A 359 -21.10 -7.09 -9.61
CA ILE A 359 -20.16 -6.00 -9.85
C ILE A 359 -20.39 -5.38 -11.24
N GLU A 360 -20.50 -6.20 -12.28
CA GLU A 360 -20.78 -5.76 -13.65
C GLU A 360 -22.08 -4.98 -13.72
N ASN A 361 -23.15 -5.48 -13.12
CA ASN A 361 -24.45 -4.79 -13.07
C ASN A 361 -24.37 -3.44 -12.35
N GLN A 362 -23.60 -3.33 -11.26
CA GLN A 362 -23.42 -2.05 -10.56
C GLN A 362 -22.60 -1.06 -11.39
N ILE A 363 -21.57 -1.54 -12.10
CA ILE A 363 -20.78 -0.70 -13.01
C ILE A 363 -21.68 -0.17 -14.13
N TRP A 364 -22.50 -1.02 -14.76
CA TRP A 364 -23.43 -0.60 -15.81
C TRP A 364 -24.41 0.46 -15.32
N LYS A 365 -25.03 0.26 -14.14
CA LYS A 365 -25.91 1.28 -13.54
C LYS A 365 -25.21 2.63 -13.32
N LEU A 366 -23.95 2.63 -12.88
CA LEU A 366 -23.17 3.86 -12.69
C LEU A 366 -22.80 4.55 -14.01
N LEU A 367 -22.69 3.79 -15.10
CA LEU A 367 -22.42 4.31 -16.44
C LEU A 367 -23.67 4.89 -17.10
N GLU A 368 -24.84 4.30 -16.88
CA GLU A 368 -26.14 4.79 -17.40
C GLU A 368 -26.63 6.07 -16.70
N MET A 369 -26.14 6.35 -15.50
CA MET A 369 -26.45 7.57 -14.74
C MET A 369 -25.68 8.81 -15.21
N LYS A 370 -24.89 8.72 -16.29
CA LYS A 370 -24.13 9.81 -16.89
C LYS A 370 -24.62 10.08 -18.29
#